data_AF-A0A2P5L371-F1
#
_entry.id   AF-A0A2P5L371-F1
#
_cell.length_a   1.000
_cell.length_b   1.000
_cell.length_c   1.000
_cell.angle_alpha   90.00
_cell.angle_beta   90.00
_cell.angle_gamma   90.00
#
_symmetry.space_group_name_H-M   'P 1'
#
loop_
_entity.id
_entity.type
_entity.pdbx_description
1 polymer ?
#
loop_
_entity_poly.entity_id
_entity_poly.type
_entity_poly.pdbx_seq_one_letter_code
_entity_poly.pdbx_strand_id
1 'polypeptide(L)'
;MFALANAVTAWAEGSGAIADLTGYNVNESSLLKDHGFVVGGWANAGITYNTADSQDGFNGPVTFNDRDSEFQLNQLNLFIQRAVATEGSSWDFGGRFDVLFGTDAIFTQAFGVPAF
;
A
#
# COMPACT_ATOMS: atom_id res chain seq x y z
N MET A 1 0.39 32.30 4.07
CA MET A 1 -1.02 31.87 3.90
C MET A 1 -1.09 30.42 4.35
N PHE A 2 -1.92 30.09 5.33
CA PHE A 2 -2.13 28.70 5.77
C PHE A 2 -3.16 28.08 4.82
N ALA A 3 -2.76 27.05 4.07
CA ALA A 3 -3.68 26.23 3.29
C ALA A 3 -4.36 25.24 4.23
N LEU A 4 -5.70 25.18 4.20
CA LEU A 4 -6.46 24.09 4.81
C LEU A 4 -6.66 23.03 3.73
N ALA A 5 -5.92 21.92 3.83
CA ALA A 5 -6.10 20.77 2.96
C ALA A 5 -7.09 19.78 3.61
N ASN A 6 -8.18 19.44 2.91
CA ASN A 6 -9.10 18.38 3.33
C ASN A 6 -8.93 17.18 2.38
N ALA A 7 -8.75 15.98 2.93
CA ALA A 7 -8.59 14.77 2.14
C ALA A 7 -9.71 13.77 2.46
N VAL A 8 -10.32 13.21 1.42
CA VAL A 8 -11.16 12.00 1.55
C VAL A 8 -10.30 10.83 1.11
N THR A 9 -10.08 9.86 2.00
CA THR A 9 -9.26 8.68 1.71
C THR A 9 -10.05 7.39 1.95
N ALA A 10 -9.88 6.42 1.05
CA ALA A 10 -10.36 5.06 1.23
C ALA A 10 -9.18 4.14 1.50
N TRP A 11 -9.35 3.19 2.43
CA TRP A 11 -8.33 2.24 2.84
C TRP A 11 -8.96 0.85 2.95
N ALA A 12 -8.28 -0.16 2.42
CA ALA A 12 -8.61 -1.56 2.63
C ALA A 12 -7.31 -2.30 2.93
N GLU A 13 -7.26 -3.16 3.94
CA GLU A 13 -6.04 -3.87 4.33
C GLU A 13 -6.33 -5.30 4.80
N GLY A 14 -5.32 -6.16 4.65
CA GLY A 14 -5.28 -7.48 5.29
C GLY A 14 -5.05 -8.63 4.32
N SER A 15 -4.88 -9.83 4.88
CA SER A 15 -4.80 -11.07 4.10
C SER A 15 -6.12 -11.43 3.41
N GLY A 16 -7.25 -10.88 3.88
CA GLY A 16 -8.57 -11.03 3.26
C GLY A 16 -8.85 -10.06 2.11
N ALA A 17 -8.08 -8.97 1.97
CA ALA A 17 -8.40 -7.88 1.05
C ALA A 17 -8.54 -8.34 -0.42
N ILE A 18 -7.71 -9.30 -0.85
CA ILE A 18 -7.80 -9.87 -2.20
C ILE A 18 -9.10 -10.66 -2.38
N ALA A 19 -9.52 -11.40 -1.36
CA ALA A 19 -10.78 -12.16 -1.39
C ALA A 19 -11.98 -11.21 -1.41
N ASP A 20 -11.93 -10.13 -0.63
CA ASP A 20 -13.01 -9.13 -0.57
C ASP A 20 -13.20 -8.38 -1.90
N LEU A 21 -12.11 -8.10 -2.63
CA LEU A 21 -12.18 -7.43 -3.93
C LEU A 21 -12.52 -8.38 -5.09
N THR A 22 -12.05 -9.63 -5.07
CA THR A 22 -12.13 -10.53 -6.22
C THR A 22 -13.17 -11.64 -6.07
N GLY A 23 -13.65 -11.89 -4.85
CA GLY A 23 -14.44 -13.06 -4.49
C GLY A 23 -13.63 -14.36 -4.36
N TYR A 24 -12.33 -14.34 -4.65
CA TYR A 24 -11.46 -15.51 -4.59
C TYR A 24 -10.48 -15.43 -3.43
N ASN A 25 -10.61 -16.37 -2.48
CA ASN A 25 -9.67 -16.47 -1.37
C ASN A 25 -8.47 -17.34 -1.74
N VAL A 26 -7.40 -16.69 -2.22
CA VAL A 26 -6.15 -17.37 -2.58
C VAL A 26 -5.51 -18.08 -1.38
N ASN A 27 -5.67 -17.55 -0.16
CA ASN A 27 -5.12 -18.12 1.07
C ASN A 27 -5.77 -19.45 1.46
N GLU A 28 -6.89 -19.82 0.83
CA GLU A 28 -7.54 -21.12 1.01
C GLU A 28 -6.97 -22.22 0.11
N SER A 29 -6.10 -21.88 -0.84
CA SER A 29 -5.43 -22.86 -1.69
C SER A 29 -4.49 -23.77 -0.88
N SER A 30 -4.46 -25.06 -1.24
CA SER A 30 -3.58 -26.04 -0.59
C SER A 30 -2.11 -25.64 -0.67
N LEU A 31 -1.67 -25.09 -1.81
CA LEU A 31 -0.30 -24.63 -2.01
C LEU A 31 0.11 -23.55 -0.99
N LEU A 32 -0.75 -22.58 -0.69
CA LEU A 32 -0.40 -21.54 0.27
C LEU A 32 -0.52 -22.05 1.71
N LYS A 33 -1.56 -22.83 2.03
CA LYS A 33 -1.76 -23.40 3.37
C LYS A 33 -0.67 -24.38 3.77
N ASP A 34 -0.38 -25.36 2.92
CA ASP A 34 0.54 -26.47 3.23
C ASP A 34 1.98 -25.96 3.42
N HIS A 35 2.31 -24.82 2.81
CA HIS A 35 3.63 -24.19 2.90
C HIS A 35 3.67 -22.99 3.89
N GLY A 36 2.54 -22.63 4.52
CA GLY A 36 2.46 -21.55 5.51
C GLY A 36 2.59 -20.14 4.91
N PHE A 37 2.24 -19.98 3.62
CA PHE A 37 2.23 -18.69 2.96
C PHE A 37 0.88 -17.98 3.12
N VAL A 38 0.96 -16.66 3.25
CA VAL A 38 -0.19 -15.76 3.28
C VAL A 38 0.04 -14.66 2.26
N VAL A 39 -0.95 -14.40 1.43
CA VAL A 39 -1.00 -13.30 0.48
C VAL A 39 -1.99 -12.27 1.00
N GLY A 40 -1.63 -11.00 0.90
CA GLY A 40 -2.49 -9.90 1.31
C GLY A 40 -2.09 -8.60 0.65
N GLY A 41 -2.69 -7.51 1.08
CA GLY A 41 -2.35 -6.19 0.56
C GLY A 41 -3.11 -5.08 1.23
N TRP A 42 -2.81 -3.86 0.82
CA TRP A 42 -3.66 -2.71 1.07
C TRP A 42 -3.74 -1.80 -0.14
N ALA A 43 -4.82 -1.03 -0.20
CA ALA A 43 -4.98 0.05 -1.16
C ALA A 43 -5.33 1.34 -0.42
N ASN A 44 -4.73 2.44 -0.85
CA ASN A 44 -5.05 3.80 -0.46
C ASN A 44 -5.24 4.68 -1.69
N ALA A 45 -6.40 5.32 -1.76
CA ALA A 45 -6.69 6.33 -2.76
C ALA A 45 -7.48 7.48 -2.14
N GLY A 46 -7.40 8.67 -2.75
CA GLY A 46 -8.12 9.83 -2.25
C GLY A 46 -8.11 11.02 -3.17
N ILE A 47 -8.82 12.06 -2.74
CA ILE A 47 -8.77 13.39 -3.34
C ILE A 47 -8.44 14.37 -2.21
N THR A 48 -7.48 15.25 -2.46
CA THR A 48 -7.12 16.33 -1.53
C THR A 48 -7.53 17.66 -2.12
N TYR A 49 -8.23 18.49 -1.36
CA TYR A 49 -8.67 19.81 -1.77
C TYR A 49 -7.90 20.89 -1.01
N ASN A 50 -7.29 21.83 -1.74
CA ASN A 50 -6.60 23.00 -1.23
C ASN A 50 -7.31 24.29 -1.67
N THR A 51 -7.69 25.13 -0.70
CA THR A 51 -8.38 26.42 -0.97
C THR A 51 -7.45 27.54 -1.46
N ALA A 52 -6.13 27.34 -1.41
CA ALA A 52 -5.15 28.27 -1.95
C ALA A 52 -4.91 27.94 -3.42
N ASP A 53 -5.05 28.93 -4.29
CA ASP A 53 -5.02 28.81 -5.76
C ASP A 53 -3.76 28.06 -6.26
N SER A 54 -3.91 26.77 -6.59
CA SER A 54 -2.86 25.96 -7.22
C SER A 54 -3.03 26.01 -8.73
N GLN A 55 -2.48 27.05 -9.37
CA GLN A 55 -2.53 27.22 -10.83
C GLN A 55 -2.01 26.01 -11.62
N ASP A 56 -1.14 25.20 -11.00
CA ASP A 56 -0.52 24.01 -11.61
C ASP A 56 -1.04 22.67 -11.01
N GLY A 57 -2.03 22.72 -10.12
CA GLY A 57 -2.58 21.54 -9.42
C GLY A 57 -1.62 20.86 -8.44
N PHE A 58 -0.46 21.46 -8.16
CA PHE A 58 0.50 20.96 -7.17
C PHE A 58 0.16 21.46 -5.76
N ASN A 59 0.10 20.57 -4.78
CA ASN A 59 -0.26 20.84 -3.40
C ASN A 59 0.98 20.94 -2.49
N GLY A 60 1.85 21.92 -2.73
CA GLY A 60 3.03 22.14 -1.87
C GLY A 60 2.64 22.62 -0.46
N PRO A 61 3.33 22.25 0.64
CA PRO A 61 4.50 21.37 0.83
C PRO A 61 4.13 19.92 1.21
N VAL A 62 2.99 19.41 0.74
CA VAL A 62 2.46 18.09 1.14
C VAL A 62 3.15 17.00 0.33
N THR A 63 3.63 15.93 1.00
CA THR A 63 4.44 14.88 0.35
C THR A 63 3.60 13.86 -0.41
N PHE A 64 2.72 13.13 0.28
CA PHE A 64 1.98 11.98 -0.27
C PHE A 64 0.67 12.37 -0.99
N ASN A 65 0.13 13.57 -0.72
CA ASN A 65 -1.01 14.15 -1.42
C ASN A 65 -0.56 15.42 -2.13
N ASP A 66 0.38 15.26 -3.06
CA ASP A 66 1.06 16.32 -3.78
C ASP A 66 0.21 16.94 -4.91
N ARG A 67 -0.99 16.41 -5.17
CA ARG A 67 -1.95 16.97 -6.13
C ARG A 67 -3.16 17.58 -5.42
N ASP A 68 -3.61 18.70 -5.94
CA ASP A 68 -4.82 19.39 -5.51
C ASP A 68 -5.98 19.08 -6.46
N SER A 69 -7.14 18.80 -5.88
CA SER A 69 -8.42 18.58 -6.55
C SER A 69 -8.39 17.45 -7.59
N GLU A 70 -7.44 16.52 -7.44
CA GLU A 70 -7.23 15.38 -8.32
C GLU A 70 -7.38 14.06 -7.56
N PHE A 71 -7.91 13.04 -8.24
CA PHE A 71 -7.93 11.69 -7.71
C PHE A 71 -6.53 11.08 -7.78
N GLN A 72 -6.04 10.58 -6.65
CA GLN A 72 -4.76 9.92 -6.53
C GLN A 72 -4.93 8.49 -6.01
N LEU A 73 -4.31 7.53 -6.71
CA LEU A 73 -4.00 6.22 -6.14
C LEU A 73 -2.65 6.34 -5.45
N ASN A 74 -2.69 6.58 -4.15
CA ASN A 74 -1.52 6.86 -3.33
C ASN A 74 -0.67 5.60 -3.16
N GLN A 75 -1.31 4.50 -2.76
CA GLN A 75 -0.65 3.22 -2.54
C GLN A 75 -1.54 2.05 -2.95
N LEU A 76 -0.96 1.10 -3.65
CA LEU A 76 -1.46 -0.25 -3.83
C LEU A 76 -0.30 -1.18 -3.50
N ASN A 77 -0.36 -1.79 -2.33
CA ASN A 77 0.63 -2.74 -1.88
C ASN A 77 0.06 -4.15 -1.92
N LEU A 78 0.81 -5.08 -2.48
CA LEU A 78 0.53 -6.51 -2.42
C LEU A 78 1.72 -7.21 -1.80
N PHE A 79 1.46 -8.18 -0.93
CA PHE A 79 2.53 -8.94 -0.29
C PHE A 79 2.26 -10.43 -0.29
N ILE A 80 3.35 -11.20 -0.27
CA ILE A 80 3.37 -12.61 0.11
C ILE A 80 4.31 -12.78 1.28
N GLN A 81 3.87 -13.48 2.32
CA GLN A 81 4.65 -13.69 3.54
C GLN A 81 4.59 -15.14 4.01
N ARG A 82 5.68 -15.60 4.61
CA ARG A 82 5.74 -16.81 5.44
C ARG A 82 6.27 -16.42 6.81
N ALA A 83 5.45 -16.62 7.84
CA ALA A 83 5.86 -16.39 9.21
C ALA A 83 6.81 -17.51 9.68
N VAL A 84 7.75 -17.16 10.56
CA VAL A 84 8.60 -18.14 11.24
C VAL A 84 7.81 -18.69 12.44
N ALA A 85 7.80 -20.00 12.62
CA ALA A 85 7.39 -20.66 13.85
C ALA A 85 8.35 -20.27 14.97
N THR A 86 7.86 -19.47 15.92
CA THR A 86 8.64 -18.98 17.06
C THR A 86 8.75 -20.00 18.19
N GLU A 87 8.09 -21.15 18.05
CA GLU A 87 8.03 -22.24 19.02
C GLU A 87 8.63 -23.52 18.42
N GLY A 88 9.41 -24.24 19.24
CA GLY A 88 10.02 -25.53 18.86
C GLY A 88 11.55 -25.50 18.85
N SER A 89 12.15 -26.66 18.57
CA SER A 89 13.61 -26.86 18.53
C SER A 89 14.16 -27.03 17.11
N SER A 90 13.30 -26.94 16.10
CA SER A 90 13.66 -27.05 14.69
C SER A 90 14.02 -25.70 14.11
N TRP A 91 14.96 -25.70 13.16
CA TRP A 91 15.24 -24.53 12.35
C TRP A 91 14.04 -24.21 11.46
N ASP A 92 13.67 -22.94 11.39
CA ASP A 92 12.63 -22.43 10.51
C ASP A 92 13.07 -21.10 9.89
N PHE A 93 12.48 -20.76 8.74
CA PHE A 93 12.80 -19.56 7.98
C PHE A 93 11.53 -18.78 7.64
N GLY A 94 11.66 -17.50 7.33
CA GLY A 94 10.49 -16.69 7.02
C GLY A 94 10.92 -15.44 6.30
N GLY A 95 9.93 -14.77 5.76
CA GLY A 95 10.17 -13.57 4.97
C GLY A 95 8.90 -13.06 4.36
N ARG A 96 8.98 -11.82 3.89
CA ARG A 96 7.89 -11.15 3.20
C ARG A 96 8.46 -10.44 1.97
N PHE A 97 7.73 -10.55 0.88
CA PHE A 97 8.00 -9.84 -0.35
C PHE A 97 6.79 -8.96 -0.68
N ASP A 98 7.07 -7.71 -1.04
CA ASP A 98 6.06 -6.68 -1.30
C ASP A 98 6.25 -6.10 -2.70
N VAL A 99 5.14 -5.82 -3.37
CA VAL A 99 5.06 -5.00 -4.57
C VAL A 99 4.19 -3.80 -4.27
N LEU A 100 4.76 -2.61 -4.39
CA LEU A 100 4.08 -1.35 -4.12
C LEU A 100 3.99 -0.50 -5.39
N PHE A 101 2.78 -0.05 -5.70
CA PHE A 101 2.46 0.85 -6.80
C PHE A 101 1.70 2.07 -6.27
N GLY A 102 1.79 3.21 -6.95
CA GLY A 102 1.07 4.43 -6.59
C GLY A 102 1.99 5.64 -6.55
N THR A 103 1.41 6.82 -6.36
CA THR A 103 2.16 8.09 -6.31
C THR A 103 3.18 8.11 -5.17
N ASP A 104 2.88 7.38 -4.09
CA ASP A 104 3.74 7.34 -2.91
C ASP A 104 4.90 6.36 -3.04
N ALA A 105 4.88 5.49 -4.06
CA ALA A 105 5.83 4.39 -4.18
C ALA A 105 7.29 4.88 -4.19
N ILE A 106 7.55 6.05 -4.77
CA ILE A 106 8.88 6.68 -4.81
C ILE A 106 9.44 7.03 -3.42
N PHE A 107 8.58 7.31 -2.44
CA PHE A 107 8.99 7.70 -1.09
C PHE A 107 9.20 6.49 -0.16
N THR A 108 8.74 5.31 -0.57
CA THR A 108 8.76 4.06 0.20
C THR A 108 9.82 3.07 -0.27
N GLN A 109 10.56 3.41 -1.32
CA GLN A 109 11.64 2.59 -1.85
C GLN A 109 12.90 2.65 -0.98
N ALA A 110 13.73 1.62 -1.06
CA ALA A 110 15.06 1.64 -0.45
C ALA A 110 15.93 2.75 -1.07
N PHE A 111 16.80 3.38 -0.27
CA PHE A 111 17.74 4.39 -0.75
C PHE A 111 18.57 3.86 -1.92
N GLY A 112 18.51 4.54 -3.07
CA GLY A 112 19.28 4.21 -4.26
C GLY A 112 18.47 3.74 -5.48
N VAL A 113 17.15 3.60 -5.37
CA VAL A 113 16.27 3.40 -6.54
C VAL A 113 15.97 4.76 -7.18
N PRO A 114 16.31 4.98 -8.46
CA PRO A 114 16.08 6.27 -9.12
C PRO A 114 14.58 6.62 -9.20
N ALA A 115 14.29 7.91 -9.10
CA ALA A 115 12.95 8.48 -9.24
C ALA A 115 12.40 8.43 -10.68
N PHE A 116 13.22 8.03 -11.66
CA PHE A 116 12.93 8.03 -13.09
C PHE A 116 13.95 7.19 -13.87
#